data_AF-A0A4R6A3E6-F1
#
_entry.id   AF-A0A4R6A3E6-F1
#
_cell.length_a   1.000
_cell.length_b   1.000
_cell.length_c   1.000
_cell.angle_alpha   90.00
_cell.angle_beta   90.00
_cell.angle_gamma   90.00
#
_symmetry.space_group_name_H-M   'P 1'
#
loop_
_entity.id
_entity.type
_entity.pdbx_description
1 polymer ?
#
loop_
_entity_poly.entity_id
_entity_poly.type
_entity_poly.pdbx_seq_one_letter_code
_entity_poly.pdbx_strand_id
1 'polypeptide(L)'
;MDLADEVRALREDVRALTARLDGALAPAMMNTAQCAAFLGMSPDRLYEWRKERIGPPYMHLSARSILYEREAVIAWAQSHKIEH
;
A
#
# COMPACT_ATOMS: atom_id res chain seq x y z
N MET A 1 25.28 -25.10 2.23
CA MET A 1 24.67 -24.00 1.45
C MET A 1 25.84 -23.22 0.88
N ASP A 2 25.81 -22.86 -0.40
CA ASP A 2 26.89 -22.06 -0.99
C ASP A 2 26.80 -20.61 -0.48
N LEU A 3 27.94 -19.94 -0.30
CA LEU A 3 27.98 -18.53 0.11
C LEU A 3 27.19 -17.65 -0.88
N ALA A 4 27.20 -18.00 -2.17
CA ALA A 4 26.41 -17.32 -3.17
C ALA A 4 24.89 -17.47 -2.96
N ASP A 5 24.45 -18.63 -2.46
CA ASP A 5 23.05 -18.88 -2.11
C ASP A 5 22.64 -18.08 -0.87
N GLU A 6 23.50 -18.05 0.15
CA GLU A 6 23.27 -17.25 1.37
C GLU A 6 23.19 -15.75 1.06
N VAL A 7 24.07 -15.23 0.20
CA VAL A 7 24.03 -13.82 -0.23
C VAL A 7 22.75 -13.52 -1.02
N ARG A 8 22.26 -14.47 -1.82
CA ARG A 8 21.00 -14.30 -2.57
C ARG A 8 19.80 -14.27 -1.62
N ALA A 9 19.72 -15.22 -0.70
CA ALA A 9 18.67 -15.28 0.31
C ALA A 9 18.63 -13.99 1.15
N LEU A 10 19.79 -13.52 1.62
CA LEU A 10 19.89 -12.28 2.39
C LEU A 10 19.40 -11.05 1.59
N ARG A 11 19.68 -10.98 0.29
CA ARG A 11 19.18 -9.90 -0.57
C ARG A 11 17.66 -9.94 -0.74
N GLU A 12 17.08 -11.14 -0.82
CA GLU A 12 15.63 -11.31 -0.87
C GLU A 12 14.97 -10.90 0.44
N ASP A 13 15.56 -11.28 1.58
CA ASP A 13 15.09 -10.89 2.91
C ASP A 13 15.17 -9.37 3.11
N VAL A 14 16.29 -8.74 2.73
CA VAL A 14 16.42 -7.28 2.75
C VAL A 14 15.34 -6.63 1.89
N ARG A 15 15.09 -7.14 0.69
CA ARG A 15 14.03 -6.62 -0.19
C ARG A 15 12.65 -6.74 0.46
N ALA A 16 12.37 -7.87 1.10
CA ALA A 16 11.11 -8.09 1.81
C ALA A 16 10.97 -7.16 3.02
N LEU A 17 12.05 -6.96 3.79
CA LEU A 17 12.08 -6.06 4.94
C LEU A 17 11.91 -4.60 4.53
N THR A 18 12.57 -4.14 3.47
CA THR A 18 12.38 -2.79 2.93
C THR A 18 10.93 -2.56 2.50
N ALA A 19 10.31 -3.53 1.81
CA ALA A 19 8.91 -3.43 1.43
C ALA A 19 7.97 -3.34 2.64
N ARG A 20 8.28 -4.05 3.74
CA ARG A 20 7.53 -3.97 5.01
C ARG A 20 7.73 -2.61 5.70
N LEU A 21 8.95 -2.09 5.71
CA LEU A 21 9.27 -0.78 6.28
C LEU A 21 8.58 0.35 5.51
N ASP A 22 8.56 0.29 4.18
CA ASP A 22 7.86 1.27 3.35
C ASP A 22 6.34 1.27 3.62
N GLY A 23 5.76 0.11 3.93
CA GLY A 23 4.37 0.00 4.38
C GLY A 23 4.15 0.63 5.77
N ALA A 24 5.02 0.34 6.73
CA ALA A 24 4.90 0.83 8.11
C ALA A 24 5.16 2.34 8.24
N LEU A 25 6.14 2.86 7.49
CA LEU A 25 6.56 4.26 7.45
C LEU A 25 5.98 4.99 6.25
N ALA A 26 4.83 4.56 5.74
CA ALA A 26 4.33 5.15 4.52
C ALA A 26 4.22 6.71 4.65
N PRO A 27 4.29 7.46 3.55
CA PRO A 27 4.25 8.92 3.64
C PRO A 27 2.85 9.43 4.04
N ALA A 28 2.75 10.68 4.48
CA ALA A 28 1.46 11.33 4.74
C ALA A 28 0.54 11.28 3.50
N MET A 29 1.14 11.38 2.31
CA MET A 29 0.49 11.28 1.00
C MET A 29 1.03 10.08 0.23
N MET A 30 0.15 9.13 -0.08
CA MET A 30 0.49 7.87 -0.73
C MET A 30 0.00 7.85 -2.18
N ASN A 31 0.84 7.43 -3.11
CA ASN A 31 0.35 7.04 -4.43
C ASN A 31 -0.43 5.72 -4.35
N THR A 32 -1.04 5.27 -5.47
CA THR A 32 -1.82 4.03 -5.50
C THR A 32 -1.02 2.81 -5.04
N ALA A 33 0.25 2.69 -5.43
CA ALA A 33 1.07 1.55 -5.04
C ALA A 33 1.38 1.55 -3.53
N GLN A 34 1.69 2.72 -2.96
CA GLN A 34 1.92 2.89 -1.53
C GLN A 34 0.65 2.63 -0.71
N CYS A 35 -0.51 3.14 -1.15
CA CYS A 35 -1.78 2.89 -0.48
C CYS A 35 -2.18 1.41 -0.52
N ALA A 36 -1.97 0.75 -1.67
CA ALA A 36 -2.22 -0.68 -1.81
C ALA A 36 -1.33 -1.50 -0.85
N ALA A 37 -0.03 -1.19 -0.80
CA ALA A 37 0.91 -1.81 0.11
C ALA A 37 0.53 -1.57 1.58
N PHE A 38 0.13 -0.33 1.92
CA PHE A 38 -0.32 0.04 3.27
C PHE A 38 -1.56 -0.74 3.71
N LEU A 39 -2.51 -0.98 2.80
CA LEU A 39 -3.71 -1.77 3.06
C LEU A 39 -3.51 -3.29 2.89
N GLY A 40 -2.30 -3.75 2.52
CA GLY A 40 -2.00 -5.16 2.30
C GLY A 40 -2.71 -5.78 1.08
N MET A 41 -2.96 -5.01 0.03
CA MET A 41 -3.64 -5.45 -1.20
C MET A 41 -2.90 -5.06 -2.48
N SER A 42 -3.37 -5.53 -3.63
CA SER A 42 -2.77 -5.16 -4.93
C SER A 42 -3.25 -3.79 -5.43
N PRO A 43 -2.42 -3.04 -6.19
CA PRO A 43 -2.83 -1.79 -6.82
C PRO A 43 -4.04 -1.94 -7.75
N ASP A 44 -4.15 -3.09 -8.43
CA ASP A 44 -5.28 -3.41 -9.32
C ASP A 44 -6.60 -3.45 -8.54
N ARG A 45 -6.58 -3.94 -7.30
CA ARG A 45 -7.78 -3.96 -6.44
C ARG A 45 -8.24 -2.54 -6.10
N LEU A 46 -7.31 -1.63 -5.81
CA LEU A 46 -7.62 -0.20 -5.63
C LEU A 46 -8.10 0.47 -6.93
N TYR A 47 -7.70 -0.02 -8.10
CA TYR A 47 -8.22 0.48 -9.38
C TYR A 47 -9.68 0.07 -9.59
N GLU A 48 -10.01 -1.20 -9.37
CA GLU A 48 -11.39 -1.69 -9.47
C GLU A 48 -12.32 -1.03 -8.44
N TRP A 49 -11.87 -0.87 -7.20
CA TRP A 49 -12.62 -0.14 -6.17
C TRP A 49 -12.99 1.29 -6.59
N ARG A 50 -12.06 2.00 -7.22
CA ARG A 50 -12.35 3.35 -7.75
C ARG A 50 -13.41 3.34 -8.86
N LYS A 51 -13.39 2.33 -9.74
CA LYS A 51 -14.43 2.17 -10.79
C LYS A 51 -15.79 1.91 -10.17
N GLU A 52 -15.83 1.11 -9.13
CA GLU A 52 -17.03 0.79 -8.34
C GLU A 52 -17.43 1.93 -7.38
N ARG A 53 -16.63 2.99 -7.28
CA ARG A 53 -16.80 4.12 -6.34
C ARG A 53 -16.86 3.68 -4.87
N ILE A 54 -16.11 2.65 -4.54
CA ILE A 54 -15.90 2.16 -3.18
C ILE A 54 -14.45 2.36 -2.76
N GLY A 55 -14.18 2.22 -1.46
CA GLY A 55 -12.82 2.27 -0.91
C GLY A 55 -12.44 3.64 -0.31
N PRO A 56 -11.16 3.80 0.06
CA PRO A 56 -10.69 4.98 0.75
C PRO A 56 -10.74 6.23 -0.14
N PRO A 57 -10.94 7.41 0.47
CA PRO A 57 -10.95 8.68 -0.26
C PRO A 57 -9.58 8.95 -0.90
N TYR A 58 -9.62 9.59 -2.06
CA TYR A 58 -8.43 9.95 -2.83
C TYR A 58 -8.59 11.35 -3.42
N MET A 59 -7.46 11.98 -3.72
CA MET A 59 -7.37 13.29 -4.37
C MET A 59 -6.84 13.16 -5.79
N HIS A 60 -7.49 13.85 -6.72
CA HIS A 60 -6.94 14.08 -8.06
C HIS A 60 -5.97 15.26 -8.01
N LEU A 61 -4.68 14.97 -8.14
CA LEU A 61 -3.65 16.02 -8.27
C LEU A 61 -3.48 16.42 -9.75
N SER A 62 -3.68 15.48 -10.67
CA SER A 62 -3.73 15.72 -12.11
C SER A 62 -4.54 14.62 -12.79
N ALA A 63 -4.71 14.72 -14.12
CA ALA A 63 -5.35 13.68 -14.92
C ALA A 63 -4.67 12.29 -14.82
N ARG A 64 -3.38 12.25 -14.44
CA ARG A 64 -2.59 11.01 -14.36
C ARG A 64 -2.15 10.64 -12.95
N SER A 65 -2.33 11.52 -11.98
CA SER A 65 -1.82 11.32 -10.62
C SER A 65 -2.94 11.45 -9.59
N ILE A 66 -3.15 10.37 -8.84
CA ILE A 66 -4.01 10.34 -7.67
C ILE A 66 -3.17 10.05 -6.43
N LEU A 67 -3.59 10.62 -5.31
CA LEU A 67 -2.97 10.42 -4.01
C LEU A 67 -4.02 10.06 -2.96
N TYR A 68 -3.59 9.32 -1.96
CA TYR A 68 -4.34 8.92 -0.79
C TYR A 68 -3.68 9.55 0.43
N GLU A 69 -4.44 10.26 1.24
CA GLU A 69 -3.96 10.70 2.55
C GLU A 69 -4.01 9.52 3.52
N ARG A 70 -2.92 9.26 4.25
CA ARG A 70 -2.83 8.15 5.20
C ARG A 70 -3.98 8.16 6.21
N GLU A 71 -4.18 9.29 6.89
CA GLU A 71 -5.17 9.40 7.97
C GLU A 71 -6.59 9.18 7.44
N ALA A 72 -6.90 9.69 6.25
CA ALA A 72 -8.20 9.48 5.62
C ALA A 72 -8.42 8.00 5.24
N VAL A 73 -7.37 7.30 4.80
CA VAL A 73 -7.40 5.85 4.53
C VAL A 73 -7.63 5.06 5.82
N ILE A 74 -6.96 5.43 6.92
CA ILE A 74 -7.15 4.81 8.24
C ILE A 74 -8.59 5.03 8.73
N ALA A 75 -9.10 6.25 8.66
CA ALA A 75 -10.46 6.59 9.06
C ALA A 75 -11.51 5.81 8.25
N TRP A 76 -11.29 5.68 6.93
CA TRP A 76 -12.12 4.83 6.08
C TRP A 76 -12.06 3.34 6.51
N ALA A 77 -10.87 2.81 6.76
CA ALA A 77 -10.73 1.42 7.16
C ALA A 77 -11.41 1.14 8.51
N GLN A 78 -11.36 2.10 9.43
CA GLN A 78 -12.06 2.02 10.71
C GLN A 78 -13.59 2.06 10.54
N SER A 79 -14.13 2.91 9.66
CA SER A 79 -15.57 2.99 9.43
C SER A 79 -16.16 1.76 8.73
N HIS A 80 -15.32 0.98 8.05
CA HIS A 80 -15.69 -0.26 7.37
C HIS A 80 -15.38 -1.52 8.19
N LYS A 81 -14.97 -1.36 9.46
CA LYS A 81 -14.84 -2.51 10.37
C LYS A 81 -16.23 -3.07 10.65
N ILE A 82 -16.39 -4.35 10.36
CA ILE A 82 -17.56 -5.11 10.79
C ILE A 82 -17.19 -5.73 12.13
N GLU A 83 -17.84 -5.28 13.20
CA GLU A 83 -17.71 -5.89 14.53
C GLU A 83 -18.63 -7.12 14.58
N HIS A 84 -18.08 -8.25 15.01
CA HIS A 84 -18.79 -9.52 15.21
C HIS A 84 -19.12 -9.73 16.69
#